data_AF-A0A521USX3-F1
#
_entry.id   AF-A0A521USX3-F1
#
_cell.length_a   1.000
_cell.length_b   1.000
_cell.length_c   1.000
_cell.angle_alpha   90.00
_cell.angle_beta   90.00
_cell.angle_gamma   90.00
#
_symmetry.space_group_name_H-M   'P 1'
#
loop_
_entity.id
_entity.type
_entity.pdbx_description
1 polymer ?
#
loop_
_entity_poly.entity_id
_entity_poly.type
_entity_poly.pdbx_seq_one_letter_code
_entity_poly.pdbx_strand_id
1 'polypeptide(L)' 'MICGKADDGRLLHVVCTADRNAVLVITVYEPKPPKWITPTRRSTSR' A
#
# COMPACT_ATOMS: atom_id res chain seq x y z
N MET A 1 -3.75 -2.87 -0.76
CA MET A 1 -3.68 -4.15 0.00
C MET A 1 -2.39 -4.11 0.78
N ILE A 2 -2.36 -4.43 2.08
CA ILE A 2 -1.08 -4.47 2.81
C ILE A 2 -0.50 -5.87 2.62
N CYS A 3 0.67 -5.96 2.01
CA CYS A 3 1.26 -7.23 1.54
C CYS A 3 2.60 -7.54 2.19
N GLY A 4 3.02 -6.78 3.20
CA GLY A 4 4.29 -6.99 3.88
C GLY A 4 4.30 -6.40 5.28
N LYS A 5 5.26 -6.86 6.08
CA LYS A 5 5.56 -6.36 7.41
C LYS A 5 7.08 -6.28 7.55
N ALA A 6 7.59 -5.12 7.96
CA ALA A 6 9.01 -4.94 8.28
C ALA A 6 9.34 -5.58 9.63
N ASP A 7 10.63 -5.79 9.91
CA ASP A 7 11.10 -6.41 11.17
C ASP A 7 10.68 -5.61 12.41
N ASP A 8 10.59 -4.28 12.28
CA ASP A 8 10.10 -3.37 13.32
C ASP A 8 8.58 -3.36 13.47
N GLY A 9 7.88 -4.19 12.70
CA GLY A 9 6.45 -4.39 12.77
C GLY A 9 5.60 -3.47 11.91
N ARG A 10 6.20 -2.51 11.20
CA ARG A 10 5.46 -1.60 10.30
C ARG A 10 4.87 -2.35 9.12
N LEU A 11 3.65 -1.97 8.77
CA LEU A 11 2.90 -2.55 7.66
C LEU A 11 3.32 -1.90 6.33
N LEU A 12 3.51 -2.70 5.28
CA LEU A 12 3.96 -2.23 3.97
C LEU A 12 2.94 -2.56 2.88
N HIS A 13 2.68 -1.58 2.03
CA HIS A 13 1.99 -1.77 0.76
C HIS A 13 3.03 -1.94 -0.34
N VAL A 14 2.99 -3.10 -0.99
CA VAL A 14 3.85 -3.43 -2.13
C VAL A 14 3.04 -3.31 -3.40
N VAL A 15 3.48 -2.44 -4.31
CA VAL A 15 2.93 -2.35 -5.66
C VAL A 15 3.88 -3.11 -6.58
N CYS A 16 3.34 -4.09 -7.29
CA CYS A 16 4.11 -4.92 -8.21
C CYS A 16 3.30 -5.16 -9.48
N THR A 17 4.03 -5.59 -10.51
CA THR A 17 3.46 -6.27 -11.67
C THR A 17 4.01 -7.69 -11.69
N ALA A 18 3.29 -8.60 -12.35
CA ALA A 18 3.72 -9.98 -12.50
C ALA A 18 3.53 -10.41 -13.96
N ASP A 19 4.49 -11.16 -14.48
CA ASP A 19 4.32 -11.95 -15.69
C ASP A 19 4.32 -13.45 -15.34
N ARG A 20 4.40 -14.32 -16.35
CA ARG A 20 4.34 -15.77 -16.16
C ARG A 20 5.50 -16.31 -15.32
N ASN A 21 6.64 -15.62 -15.28
CA ASN A 21 7.90 -16.15 -14.74
C ASN A 21 8.46 -15.31 -13.59
N ALA A 22 8.02 -14.05 -13.43
CA ALA A 22 8.57 -13.16 -12.42
C ALA A 22 7.54 -12.16 -11.87
N VAL A 23 7.82 -11.70 -10.65
CA VAL A 23 7.16 -10.55 -10.02
C VAL A 23 8.18 -9.41 -9.97
N LEU A 24 7.81 -8.26 -10.56
CA LEU A 24 8.59 -7.03 -10.50
C LEU A 24 7.98 -6.09 -9.46
N VAL A 25 8.73 -5.82 -8.39
CA VAL A 25 8.36 -4.81 -7.40
C VAL A 25 8.61 -3.43 -7.99
N ILE A 26 7.56 -2.62 -8.09
CA ILE A 26 7.62 -1.25 -8.64
C ILE A 26 7.90 -0.27 -7.50
N THR A 27 7.17 -0.38 -6.39
CA THR A 27 7.38 0.46 -5.21
C THR A 27 6.89 -0.21 -3.94
N VAL A 28 7.50 0.15 -2.81
CA VAL A 28 7.11 -0.27 -1.46
C VAL A 28 6.99 0.98 -0.60
N TYR A 29 5.88 1.11 0.11
CA TYR A 29 5.66 2.25 1.02
C TYR A 29 4.80 1.86 2.21
N GLU A 30 4.91 2.63 3.28
CA GLU A 30 4.02 2.54 4.44
C GLU A 30 2.67 3.21 4.10
N PRO A 31 1.54 2.48 4.18
CA PRO A 31 0.25 3.00 3.76
C PRO A 31 -0.22 4.11 4.70
N LYS A 32 -0.56 5.26 4.12
CA LYS A 32 -1.22 6.34 4.85
C LYS A 32 -2.69 5.99 5.06
N PRO A 33 -3.34 6.56 6.11
CA PRO A 33 -4.79 6.46 6.26
C PRO A 33 -5.53 6.84 4.99
N PRO A 34 -6.66 6.17 4.69
CA PRO A 34 -7.37 6.38 3.45
C PRO A 34 -7.79 7.84 3.31
N LYS A 35 -7.40 8.43 2.18
CA LYS A 35 -7.77 9.81 1.86
C LYS A 35 -9.26 9.97 1.64
N TRP A 36 -9.97 8.89 1.29
CA TRP A 36 -11.41 8.86 1.08
C TRP A 36 -12.04 7.88 2.06
N ILE A 37 -13.02 8.36 2.83
CA ILE A 37 -13.77 7.56 3.80
C ILE A 37 -14.98 6.91 3.12
N THR A 38 -15.58 7.63 2.17
CA THR A 38 -16.63 7.13 1.26
C THR A 38 -16.29 7.54 -0.17
N PRO A 39 -16.99 7.04 -1.20
CA PRO A 39 -16.73 7.43 -2.59
C PRO A 39 -16.78 8.94 -2.86
N THR A 40 -17.46 9.71 -2.00
CA THR A 40 -17.62 11.17 -2.12
C THR A 40 -17.05 11.97 -0.95
N ARG A 41 -16.67 11.33 0.17
CA ARG A 41 -16.18 12.02 1.38
C ARG A 41 -14.70 11.80 1.60
N ARG A 42 -13.92 12.88 1.52
CA ARG A 42 -12.48 12.89 1.79
C ARG A 42 -12.20 13.02 3.29
N SER A 43 -11.17 12.36 3.78
CA SER A 43 -10.63 12.59 5.13
C SER A 43 -9.95 13.95 5.20
N THR A 44 -10.18 14.68 6.28
CA THR A 44 -9.60 16.00 6.56
C THR A 44 -8.34 15.94 7.42
N SER A 45 -7.91 14.73 7.83
CA SER A 45 -6.71 14.55 8.64
C SER A 45 -5.50 15.12 7.90
N ARG A 46 -4.94 16.19 8.47
CA ARG A 46 -3.77 16.94 7.98
C ARG A 46 -2.49 16.28 8.47
#